data_AF-A0A971H563-F1
#
_entry.id   AF-A0A971H563-F1
#
_cell.length_a   1.000
_cell.length_b   1.000
_cell.length_c   1.000
_cell.angle_alpha   90.00
_cell.angle_beta   90.00
_cell.angle_gamma   90.00
#
_symmetry.space_group_name_H-M   'P 1'
#
loop_
_entity.id
_entity.type
_entity.pdbx_description
1 polymer ?
#
loop_
_entity_poly.entity_id
_entity_poly.type
_entity_poly.pdbx_seq_one_letter_code
_entity_poly.pdbx_strand_id
1 'polypeptide(L)'
;MLNHKNGKTKQEKATNEFNQIVVGNSLSKDAWRRLRKNKMAVISVILVSIYILLAVTAPILPIYPYDEIVIDHQDLPPSLTKTAGELMRDKELAKMYAQAWRQGRLVVDEATNEMLEDWVSRSKVNKVWDYLLPEGNRQLESGTFTWNASEQRSIDSREKRIANEIQISIEKMWLKDEQGKLSDVKHLETDEIVALYAKLLGVQANLLVDQYTYEIEMQLLKKIKAESTGLTDDEYNMMLRDQLDSMSTKNYDALVKENIYEKIASTIKDMAMEQLGTEASQAETTYPLNEKVAVTEYLTASVKATKMHDRRYYLGTDSLGRDMLSRIIYGGQVSIAIGFIGTLTSVLIGVVLGSLAGYLGGKIDYFIMRVVDIMYGLPYMLLVIIAMAIFGRNILNLFFALAIISWLTISRMVRGQIMSLKNQEFVEAARSMGASTPRIIFKHLVPNSLSVIIVFSTLRIPSFIMTESFLSFLGLGVQAPYASWGSLVGESVGGMTLYPWRLFFPAIVMTVFLFAMNFLGDGLRDAFDPQSKNQL
;
A
#
# COMPACT_ATOMS: atom_id res chain seq x y z
N MET A 1 58.98 19.49 44.14
CA MET A 1 58.44 18.81 42.95
C MET A 1 57.68 17.57 43.40
N LEU A 2 56.46 17.38 42.87
CA LEU A 2 55.63 16.15 42.89
C LEU A 2 54.99 15.80 44.26
N ASN A 3 53.72 15.42 44.39
CA ASN A 3 52.75 14.96 43.39
C ASN A 3 51.30 15.07 43.93
N HIS A 4 50.37 15.57 43.11
CA HIS A 4 48.93 15.47 43.33
C HIS A 4 48.51 13.99 43.23
N LYS A 5 47.80 13.46 44.24
CA LYS A 5 46.99 12.24 44.09
C LYS A 5 45.53 12.52 44.43
N ASN A 6 44.73 12.46 43.36
CA ASN A 6 43.28 12.51 43.30
C ASN A 6 42.60 11.59 44.32
N GLY A 7 41.77 12.18 45.18
CA GLY A 7 40.72 11.47 45.90
C GLY A 7 39.60 11.09 44.92
N LYS A 8 39.56 9.82 44.50
CA LYS A 8 38.35 9.24 43.90
C LYS A 8 37.47 8.72 45.04
N THR A 9 36.38 9.43 45.31
CA THR A 9 35.27 8.98 46.15
C THR A 9 34.73 7.66 45.59
N LYS A 10 34.93 6.57 46.33
CA LYS A 10 34.29 5.27 46.05
C LYS A 10 32.78 5.47 46.25
N GLN A 11 31.99 5.42 45.17
CA GLN A 11 30.53 5.29 45.28
C GLN A 11 30.22 3.96 45.97
N GLU A 12 29.76 4.01 47.22
CA GLU A 12 29.15 2.87 47.90
C GLU A 12 27.93 2.42 47.08
N LYS A 13 27.95 1.18 46.59
CA LYS A 13 26.81 0.61 45.88
C LYS A 13 25.78 0.22 46.93
N ALA A 14 24.56 0.76 46.81
CA ALA A 14 23.45 0.44 47.70
C ALA A 14 23.22 -1.09 47.75
N THR A 15 23.38 -1.66 48.95
CA THR A 15 23.09 -3.05 49.25
C THR A 15 21.71 -3.16 49.88
N ASN A 16 20.95 -4.21 49.54
CA ASN A 16 19.69 -4.50 50.23
C ASN A 16 19.96 -5.01 51.67
N GLU A 17 18.88 -5.28 52.40
CA GLU A 17 18.87 -5.86 53.76
C GLU A 17 19.61 -7.22 53.87
N PHE A 18 19.94 -7.84 52.73
CA PHE A 18 20.71 -9.08 52.62
C PHE A 18 22.14 -8.87 52.11
N ASN A 19 22.65 -7.62 52.14
CA ASN A 19 23.99 -7.26 51.71
C ASN A 19 24.30 -7.58 50.24
N GLN A 20 23.27 -7.69 49.40
CA GLN A 20 23.41 -7.91 47.95
C GLN A 20 23.46 -6.56 47.24
N ILE A 21 24.41 -6.41 46.32
CA ILE A 21 24.55 -5.21 45.48
C ILE A 21 23.32 -5.11 44.59
N VAL A 22 22.41 -4.19 44.88
CA VAL A 22 21.24 -3.92 44.03
C VAL A 22 21.73 -3.09 42.84
N VAL A 23 22.13 -3.78 41.77
CA VAL A 23 22.40 -3.10 40.50
C VAL A 23 21.05 -2.67 39.93
N GLY A 24 20.71 -1.39 40.09
CA GLY A 24 19.55 -0.78 39.44
C GLY A 24 19.69 -0.87 37.93
N ASN A 25 19.20 -1.95 37.33
CA ASN A 25 19.08 -2.05 35.88
C ASN A 25 17.84 -1.26 35.44
N SER A 26 17.99 -0.46 34.38
CA SER A 26 16.86 0.22 33.75
C SER A 26 15.76 -0.79 33.40
N LEU A 27 14.50 -0.46 33.70
CA LEU A 27 13.31 -1.25 33.33
C LEU A 27 13.32 -1.65 31.85
N SER A 28 13.76 -0.75 30.97
CA SER A 28 13.86 -1.02 29.53
C SER A 28 14.93 -2.07 29.20
N LYS A 29 16.05 -2.08 29.93
CA LYS A 29 17.13 -3.04 29.73
C LYS A 29 16.73 -4.45 30.18
N ASP A 30 15.98 -4.55 31.28
CA ASP A 30 15.47 -5.83 31.77
C ASP A 30 14.34 -6.37 30.87
N ALA A 31 13.40 -5.50 30.46
CA ALA A 31 12.36 -5.85 29.49
C ALA A 31 12.98 -6.32 28.16
N TRP A 32 13.99 -5.64 27.65
CA TRP A 32 14.69 -6.06 26.42
C TRP A 32 15.36 -7.43 26.57
N ARG A 33 15.96 -7.71 27.72
CA ARG A 33 16.55 -9.03 28.01
C ARG A 33 15.49 -10.13 28.00
N ARG A 34 14.30 -9.86 28.56
CA ARG A 34 13.17 -10.81 28.59
C ARG A 34 12.55 -11.02 27.21
N LEU A 35 12.36 -9.93 26.45
CA LEU A 35 11.86 -10.00 25.08
C LEU A 35 12.74 -10.90 24.21
N ARG A 36 14.06 -10.79 24.33
CA ARG A 36 15.03 -11.64 23.63
C ARG A 36 14.96 -13.13 24.01
N LYS A 37 14.43 -13.47 25.19
CA LYS A 37 14.23 -14.87 25.59
C LYS A 37 12.98 -15.47 24.96
N ASN A 38 11.98 -14.65 24.61
CA ASN A 38 10.77 -15.10 23.93
C ASN A 38 11.04 -15.29 22.43
N LYS A 39 11.16 -16.56 21.99
CA LYS A 39 11.45 -16.92 20.59
C LYS A 39 10.42 -16.34 19.62
N MET A 40 9.13 -16.40 19.97
CA MET A 40 8.05 -15.89 19.12
C MET A 40 8.16 -14.37 18.97
N ALA A 41 8.41 -13.66 20.07
CA ALA A 41 8.59 -12.21 20.03
C ALA A 41 9.80 -11.80 19.18
N VAL A 42 10.93 -12.51 19.27
CA VAL A 42 12.12 -12.22 18.45
C VAL A 42 11.85 -12.46 16.97
N ILE A 43 11.21 -13.58 16.61
CA ILE A 43 10.82 -13.87 15.21
C ILE A 43 9.90 -12.75 14.69
N SER A 44 8.93 -12.32 15.49
CA SER A 44 8.05 -11.21 15.14
C SER A 44 8.78 -9.89 14.92
N VAL A 45 9.73 -9.53 15.78
CA VAL A 45 10.55 -8.31 15.57
C VAL A 45 11.28 -8.38 14.24
N ILE A 46 11.86 -9.54 13.90
CA ILE A 46 12.58 -9.75 12.65
C ILE A 46 11.62 -9.61 11.46
N LEU A 47 10.46 -10.29 11.49
CA LEU A 47 9.47 -10.22 10.42
C LEU A 47 8.95 -8.80 10.21
N VAL A 48 8.56 -8.10 11.27
CA VAL A 48 8.10 -6.71 11.20
C VAL A 48 9.19 -5.81 10.64
N SER A 49 10.45 -6.00 11.06
CA SER A 49 11.58 -5.22 10.54
C SER A 49 11.81 -5.45 9.05
N ILE A 50 11.70 -6.70 8.59
CA ILE A 50 11.80 -7.04 7.15
C ILE A 50 10.68 -6.37 6.35
N TYR A 51 9.44 -6.41 6.84
CA TYR A 51 8.30 -5.79 6.18
C TYR A 51 8.45 -4.27 6.08
N ILE A 52 8.86 -3.63 7.18
CA ILE A 52 9.14 -2.19 7.20
C ILE A 52 10.28 -1.86 6.23
N LEU A 53 11.36 -2.67 6.22
CA LEU A 53 12.48 -2.46 5.32
C LEU A 53 12.06 -2.59 3.85
N LEU A 54 11.30 -3.62 3.50
CA LEU A 54 10.76 -3.81 2.15
C LEU A 54 9.86 -2.64 1.74
N ALA A 55 8.97 -2.20 2.63
CA ALA A 55 8.09 -1.07 2.37
C ALA A 55 8.90 0.23 2.15
N VAL A 56 9.87 0.54 3.01
CA VAL A 56 10.67 1.77 2.90
C VAL A 56 11.60 1.74 1.68
N THR A 57 12.15 0.58 1.34
CA THR A 57 13.09 0.42 0.21
C THR A 57 12.39 0.18 -1.13
N ALA A 58 11.06 0.02 -1.15
CA ALA A 58 10.28 -0.22 -2.36
C ALA A 58 10.62 0.70 -3.56
N PRO A 59 10.84 2.02 -3.37
CA PRO A 59 11.20 2.93 -4.48
C PRO A 59 12.58 2.65 -5.11
N ILE A 60 13.45 1.93 -4.40
CA ILE A 60 14.84 1.66 -4.82
C ILE A 60 14.98 0.20 -5.29
N LEU A 61 14.02 -0.66 -4.93
CA LEU A 61 14.05 -2.06 -5.36
C LEU A 61 13.92 -2.15 -6.90
N PRO A 62 14.61 -3.10 -7.54
CA PRO A 62 14.50 -3.34 -8.98
C PRO A 62 13.19 -4.11 -9.29
N ILE A 63 12.06 -3.53 -8.92
CA ILE A 63 10.70 -4.05 -9.15
C ILE A 63 9.96 -3.11 -10.12
N TYR A 64 8.91 -3.62 -10.74
CA TYR A 64 8.10 -2.83 -11.66
C TYR A 64 7.35 -1.71 -10.91
N PRO A 65 6.93 -0.63 -11.59
CA PRO A 65 6.05 0.35 -10.97
C PRO A 65 4.71 -0.30 -10.58
N TYR A 66 4.17 0.07 -9.42
CA TYR A 66 2.98 -0.59 -8.86
C TYR A 66 1.65 -0.18 -9.54
N ASP A 67 1.66 0.95 -10.22
CA ASP A 67 0.51 1.62 -10.85
C ASP A 67 0.45 1.40 -12.38
N GLU A 68 1.48 0.79 -12.95
CA GLU A 68 1.65 0.68 -14.40
C GLU A 68 0.73 -0.37 -15.02
N ILE A 69 -0.24 0.09 -15.80
CA ILE A 69 -1.30 -0.74 -16.40
C ILE A 69 -0.81 -1.32 -17.73
N VAL A 70 -0.90 -2.65 -17.85
CA VAL A 70 -0.58 -3.39 -19.08
C VAL A 70 -1.74 -4.31 -19.41
N ILE A 71 -2.70 -3.82 -20.20
CA ILE A 71 -3.97 -4.51 -20.49
C ILE A 71 -3.77 -5.92 -21.05
N ASP A 72 -2.74 -6.14 -21.86
CA ASP A 72 -2.44 -7.45 -22.44
C ASP A 72 -1.98 -8.48 -21.38
N HIS A 73 -1.51 -8.01 -20.23
CA HIS A 73 -1.05 -8.83 -19.12
C HIS A 73 -2.11 -9.05 -18.03
N GLN A 74 -3.39 -8.84 -18.33
CA GLN A 74 -4.46 -9.04 -17.37
C GLN A 74 -4.56 -10.49 -16.88
N ASP A 75 -4.65 -10.63 -15.56
CA ASP A 75 -4.87 -11.91 -14.88
C ASP A 75 -3.91 -13.02 -15.37
N LEU A 76 -2.62 -12.69 -15.47
CA LEU A 76 -1.56 -13.66 -15.71
C LEU A 76 -1.20 -14.34 -14.38
N PRO A 77 -1.01 -15.67 -14.40
CA PRO A 77 -0.65 -16.43 -13.20
C PRO A 77 0.79 -16.11 -12.76
N PRO A 78 1.13 -16.38 -11.49
CA PRO A 78 2.51 -16.28 -11.01
C PRO A 78 3.44 -17.22 -11.77
N SER A 79 4.64 -16.73 -12.10
CA SER A 79 5.68 -17.56 -12.71
C SER A 79 7.08 -17.09 -12.32
N LEU A 80 7.97 -18.06 -12.04
CA LEU A 80 9.40 -17.80 -11.80
C LEU A 80 10.21 -17.89 -13.10
N THR A 81 9.76 -18.72 -14.05
CA THR A 81 10.55 -19.10 -15.24
C THR A 81 9.99 -18.53 -16.54
N LYS A 82 8.68 -18.30 -16.61
CA LYS A 82 8.02 -17.83 -17.83
C LYS A 82 7.94 -16.33 -17.90
N THR A 83 8.08 -15.78 -19.11
CA THR A 83 7.81 -14.36 -19.37
C THR A 83 6.31 -14.12 -19.54
N ALA A 84 5.90 -12.86 -19.50
CA ALA A 84 4.51 -12.48 -19.70
C ALA A 84 3.98 -12.93 -21.07
N GLY A 85 4.81 -12.84 -22.12
CA GLY A 85 4.47 -13.30 -23.47
C GLY A 85 4.23 -14.81 -23.53
N GLU A 86 5.09 -15.60 -22.91
CA GLU A 86 4.89 -17.05 -22.80
C GLU A 86 3.60 -17.41 -22.06
N LEU A 87 3.32 -16.71 -20.95
CA LEU A 87 2.08 -16.92 -20.18
C LEU A 87 0.83 -16.50 -20.97
N MET A 88 0.90 -15.41 -21.73
CA MET A 88 -0.17 -14.99 -22.63
C MET A 88 -0.44 -16.04 -23.71
N ARG A 89 0.63 -16.56 -24.32
CA ARG A 89 0.54 -17.62 -25.32
C ARG A 89 -0.10 -18.86 -24.74
N ASP A 90 0.37 -19.32 -23.59
CA ASP A 90 -0.18 -20.50 -22.91
C ASP A 90 -1.66 -20.33 -22.55
N LYS A 91 -2.05 -19.15 -22.05
CA LYS A 91 -3.44 -18.81 -21.73
C LYS A 91 -4.33 -18.85 -22.97
N GLU A 92 -3.83 -18.37 -24.10
CA GLU A 92 -4.58 -18.39 -25.36
C GLU A 92 -4.69 -19.80 -25.95
N LEU A 93 -3.57 -20.54 -25.99
CA LEU A 93 -3.54 -21.93 -26.43
C LEU A 93 -4.49 -22.80 -25.60
N ALA A 94 -4.50 -22.64 -24.28
CA ALA A 94 -5.42 -23.38 -23.41
C ALA A 94 -6.90 -23.13 -23.75
N LYS A 95 -7.28 -21.89 -24.10
CA LYS A 95 -8.63 -21.57 -24.56
C LYS A 95 -8.94 -22.20 -25.91
N MET A 96 -7.99 -22.14 -26.85
CA MET A 96 -8.14 -22.74 -28.18
C MET A 96 -8.26 -24.27 -28.10
N TYR A 97 -7.46 -24.93 -27.25
CA TYR A 97 -7.59 -26.36 -26.98
C TYR A 97 -8.91 -26.71 -26.30
N ALA A 98 -9.38 -25.92 -25.34
CA ALA A 98 -10.70 -26.10 -24.74
C ALA A 98 -11.84 -25.96 -25.76
N GLN A 99 -11.71 -25.05 -26.72
CA GLN A 99 -12.65 -24.93 -27.82
C GLN A 99 -12.58 -26.13 -28.77
N ALA A 100 -11.37 -26.59 -29.12
CA ALA A 100 -11.17 -27.76 -29.97
C ALA A 100 -11.73 -29.04 -29.34
N TRP A 101 -11.55 -29.22 -28.03
CA TRP A 101 -12.12 -30.31 -27.25
C TRP A 101 -13.66 -30.29 -27.28
N ARG A 102 -14.27 -29.12 -27.03
CA ARG A 102 -15.74 -28.96 -27.13
C ARG A 102 -16.30 -29.22 -28.52
N GLN A 103 -15.48 -29.03 -29.57
CA GLN A 103 -15.84 -29.35 -30.95
C GLN A 103 -15.56 -30.81 -31.32
N GLY A 104 -15.02 -31.62 -30.41
CA GLY A 104 -14.64 -33.01 -30.66
C GLY A 104 -13.39 -33.18 -31.54
N ARG A 105 -12.63 -32.11 -31.81
CA ARG A 105 -11.40 -32.17 -32.61
C ARG A 105 -10.18 -32.61 -31.80
N LEU A 106 -10.15 -32.22 -30.53
CA LEU A 106 -9.14 -32.66 -29.58
C LEU A 106 -9.73 -33.82 -28.77
N VAL A 107 -9.17 -35.01 -28.95
CA VAL A 107 -9.75 -36.26 -28.44
C VAL A 107 -9.07 -36.64 -27.14
N VAL A 108 -9.86 -36.90 -26.11
CA VAL A 108 -9.38 -37.44 -24.82
C VAL A 108 -10.10 -38.78 -24.57
N ASP A 109 -9.56 -39.62 -23.69
CA ASP A 109 -10.24 -40.85 -23.28
C ASP A 109 -11.55 -40.56 -22.53
N GLU A 110 -12.44 -41.55 -22.47
CA GLU A 110 -13.79 -41.40 -21.89
C GLU A 110 -13.74 -40.99 -20.40
N ALA A 111 -12.85 -41.59 -19.61
CA ALA A 111 -12.72 -41.27 -18.19
C ALA A 111 -12.20 -39.82 -17.98
N THR A 112 -11.25 -39.38 -18.80
CA THR A 112 -10.79 -37.99 -18.81
C THR A 112 -11.91 -37.04 -19.25
N ASN A 113 -12.72 -37.41 -20.25
CA ASN A 113 -13.82 -36.57 -20.69
C ASN A 113 -14.85 -36.35 -19.57
N GLU A 114 -15.25 -37.42 -18.88
CA GLU A 114 -16.13 -37.33 -17.70
C GLU A 114 -15.54 -36.43 -16.60
N MET A 115 -14.24 -36.54 -16.34
CA MET A 115 -13.54 -35.68 -15.37
C MET A 115 -13.57 -34.20 -15.79
N LEU A 116 -13.32 -33.90 -17.06
CA LEU A 116 -13.35 -32.53 -17.58
C LEU A 116 -14.77 -31.95 -17.53
N GLU A 117 -15.79 -32.75 -17.88
CA GLU A 117 -17.19 -32.35 -17.79
C GLU A 117 -17.63 -32.10 -16.34
N ASP A 118 -17.19 -32.92 -15.37
CA ASP A 118 -17.42 -32.66 -13.93
C ASP A 118 -16.81 -31.31 -13.53
N TRP A 119 -15.58 -31.00 -13.97
CA TRP A 119 -14.95 -29.70 -13.67
C TRP A 119 -15.70 -28.52 -14.28
N VAL A 120 -16.19 -28.66 -15.52
CA VAL A 120 -17.04 -27.65 -16.15
C VAL A 120 -18.33 -27.46 -15.36
N SER A 121 -18.99 -28.54 -14.95
CA SER A 121 -20.23 -28.49 -14.15
C SER A 121 -20.05 -27.77 -12.81
N ARG A 122 -18.85 -27.88 -12.22
CA ARG A 122 -18.46 -27.21 -10.97
C ARG A 122 -17.83 -25.84 -11.17
N SER A 123 -17.88 -25.27 -12.38
CA SER A 123 -17.26 -23.98 -12.73
C SER A 123 -15.74 -23.92 -12.46
N LYS A 124 -15.04 -25.06 -12.50
CA LYS A 124 -13.58 -25.18 -12.31
C LYS A 124 -12.83 -25.05 -13.63
N VAL A 125 -13.06 -23.95 -14.34
CA VAL A 125 -12.54 -23.73 -15.71
C VAL A 125 -11.02 -23.78 -15.78
N ASN A 126 -10.32 -23.28 -14.76
CA ASN A 126 -8.85 -23.31 -14.73
C ASN A 126 -8.29 -24.74 -14.79
N LYS A 127 -8.91 -25.69 -14.10
CA LYS A 127 -8.44 -27.08 -14.10
C LYS A 127 -8.54 -27.71 -15.50
N VAL A 128 -9.58 -27.32 -16.24
CA VAL A 128 -9.77 -27.74 -17.63
C VAL A 128 -8.64 -27.17 -18.49
N TRP A 129 -8.31 -25.89 -18.35
CA TRP A 129 -7.20 -25.26 -19.07
C TRP A 129 -5.84 -25.86 -18.71
N ASP A 130 -5.57 -26.08 -17.41
CA ASP A 130 -4.33 -26.65 -16.90
C ASP A 130 -4.09 -28.08 -17.43
N TYR A 131 -5.15 -28.84 -17.69
CA TYR A 131 -5.06 -30.17 -18.28
C TYR A 131 -4.94 -30.13 -19.81
N LEU A 132 -5.79 -29.34 -20.48
CA LEU A 132 -5.87 -29.33 -21.94
C LEU A 132 -4.66 -28.68 -22.62
N LEU A 133 -3.97 -27.77 -21.96
CA LEU A 133 -2.75 -27.16 -22.51
C LEU A 133 -1.63 -28.18 -22.79
N PRO A 134 -1.13 -28.95 -21.79
CA PRO A 134 -0.10 -29.96 -22.03
C PRO A 134 -0.60 -31.11 -22.90
N GLU A 135 -1.87 -31.50 -22.78
CA GLU A 135 -2.46 -32.57 -23.61
C GLU A 135 -2.54 -32.16 -25.08
N GLY A 136 -3.04 -30.95 -25.35
CA GLY A 136 -3.11 -30.40 -26.68
C GLY A 136 -1.74 -30.20 -27.33
N ASN A 137 -0.74 -29.77 -26.57
CA ASN A 137 0.64 -29.70 -27.05
C ASN A 137 1.16 -31.11 -27.43
N ARG A 138 0.91 -32.12 -26.60
CA ARG A 138 1.32 -33.51 -26.90
C ARG A 138 0.68 -34.05 -28.18
N GLN A 139 -0.62 -33.80 -28.38
CA GLN A 139 -1.34 -34.24 -29.57
C GLN A 139 -0.95 -33.46 -30.83
N LEU A 140 -0.56 -32.20 -30.67
CA LEU A 140 0.00 -31.39 -31.76
C LEU A 140 1.37 -31.94 -32.18
N GLU A 141 2.23 -32.30 -31.20
CA GLU A 141 3.55 -32.90 -31.45
C GLU A 141 3.46 -34.29 -32.09
N SER A 142 2.49 -35.12 -31.68
CA SER A 142 2.26 -36.45 -32.27
C SER A 142 1.55 -36.41 -33.63
N GLY A 143 1.02 -35.25 -34.02
CA GLY A 143 0.24 -35.06 -35.25
C GLY A 143 -1.19 -35.60 -35.17
N THR A 144 -1.68 -36.04 -34.01
CA THR A 144 -3.08 -36.47 -33.82
C THR A 144 -4.05 -35.28 -33.73
N PHE A 145 -3.53 -34.08 -33.48
CA PHE A 145 -4.28 -32.84 -33.52
C PHE A 145 -3.58 -31.82 -34.43
N THR A 146 -4.35 -31.03 -35.18
CA THR A 146 -3.84 -29.94 -36.02
C THR A 146 -4.73 -28.71 -35.93
N TRP A 147 -4.11 -27.53 -35.91
CA TRP A 147 -4.81 -26.27 -36.06
C TRP A 147 -5.35 -26.09 -37.48
N ASN A 148 -6.52 -25.47 -37.61
CA ASN A 148 -7.00 -25.04 -38.92
C ASN A 148 -6.27 -23.76 -39.37
N ALA A 149 -6.39 -23.40 -40.65
CA ALA A 149 -5.71 -22.22 -41.21
C ALA A 149 -6.11 -20.88 -40.57
N SER A 150 -7.29 -20.79 -39.95
CA SER A 150 -7.72 -19.58 -39.23
C SER A 150 -7.06 -19.50 -37.85
N GLU A 151 -7.02 -20.62 -37.14
CA GLU A 151 -6.39 -20.78 -35.82
C GLU A 151 -4.88 -20.55 -35.92
N GLN A 152 -4.23 -21.14 -36.92
CA GLN A 152 -2.81 -20.95 -37.15
C GLN A 152 -2.47 -19.48 -37.42
N ARG A 153 -3.24 -18.79 -38.27
CA ARG A 153 -3.07 -17.35 -38.50
C ARG A 153 -3.25 -16.52 -37.23
N SER A 154 -4.18 -16.90 -36.37
CA SER A 154 -4.38 -16.24 -35.07
C SER A 154 -3.13 -16.40 -34.18
N ILE A 155 -2.61 -17.62 -34.07
CA ILE A 155 -1.40 -17.93 -33.30
C ILE A 155 -0.20 -17.15 -33.84
N ASP A 156 0.08 -17.24 -35.14
CA ASP A 156 1.22 -16.58 -35.78
C ASP A 156 1.15 -15.05 -35.60
N SER A 157 -0.05 -14.47 -35.73
CA SER A 157 -0.25 -13.03 -35.50
C SER A 157 0.04 -12.63 -34.05
N ARG A 158 -0.32 -13.48 -33.09
CA ARG A 158 -0.10 -13.26 -31.65
C ARG A 158 1.37 -13.38 -31.30
N GLU A 159 2.06 -14.40 -31.80
CA GLU A 159 3.49 -14.58 -31.58
C GLU A 159 4.30 -13.43 -32.17
N LYS A 160 3.90 -12.94 -33.35
CA LYS A 160 4.48 -11.74 -33.94
C LYS A 160 4.27 -10.50 -33.08
N ARG A 161 3.07 -10.32 -32.48
CA ARG A 161 2.82 -9.22 -31.53
C ARG A 161 3.70 -9.36 -30.29
N ILE A 162 3.73 -10.55 -29.68
CA ILE A 162 4.53 -10.83 -28.48
C ILE A 162 6.02 -10.54 -28.70
N ALA A 163 6.55 -10.89 -29.87
CA ALA A 163 7.96 -10.69 -30.19
C ALA A 163 8.34 -9.23 -30.47
N ASN A 164 7.43 -8.43 -31.03
CA ASN A 164 7.74 -7.10 -31.55
C ASN A 164 7.17 -5.94 -30.72
N GLU A 165 6.19 -6.19 -29.84
CA GLU A 165 5.63 -5.14 -28.99
C GLU A 165 6.65 -4.68 -27.95
N ILE A 166 7.03 -3.42 -28.09
CA ILE A 166 7.87 -2.71 -27.15
C ILE A 166 7.02 -1.83 -26.25
N GLN A 167 7.52 -1.66 -25.04
CA GLN A 167 6.98 -0.71 -24.10
C GLN A 167 7.93 0.46 -23.94
N ILE A 168 7.37 1.65 -24.02
CA ILE A 168 8.10 2.91 -23.96
C ILE A 168 7.80 3.63 -22.64
N SER A 169 8.85 3.85 -21.88
CA SER A 169 8.83 4.62 -20.64
C SER A 169 9.61 5.92 -20.83
N ILE A 170 8.99 7.05 -20.50
CA ILE A 170 9.64 8.35 -20.51
C ILE A 170 10.28 8.57 -19.14
N GLU A 171 11.60 8.63 -19.10
CA GLU A 171 12.33 8.90 -17.86
C GLU A 171 12.36 10.40 -17.56
N LYS A 172 12.56 11.22 -18.59
CA LYS A 172 12.68 12.67 -18.44
C LYS A 172 12.43 13.42 -19.75
N MET A 173 11.77 14.56 -19.67
CA MET A 173 11.53 15.46 -20.81
C MET A 173 12.27 16.78 -20.62
N TRP A 174 12.95 17.24 -21.67
CA TRP A 174 13.75 18.45 -21.69
C TRP A 174 13.27 19.37 -22.79
N LEU A 175 13.03 20.63 -22.43
CA LEU A 175 12.80 21.73 -23.35
C LEU A 175 14.11 22.47 -23.59
N LYS A 176 14.51 22.63 -24.84
CA LYS A 176 15.64 23.43 -25.27
C LYS A 176 15.15 24.82 -25.66
N ASP A 177 15.67 25.85 -25.01
CA ASP A 177 15.38 27.23 -25.36
C ASP A 177 16.15 27.71 -26.61
N GLU A 178 15.85 28.91 -27.09
CA GLU A 178 16.51 29.54 -28.25
C GLU A 178 18.04 29.75 -28.04
N GLN A 179 18.51 29.70 -26.80
CA GLN A 179 19.92 29.85 -26.41
C GLN A 179 20.61 28.48 -26.20
N GLY A 180 19.87 27.38 -26.36
CA GLY A 180 20.36 26.00 -26.23
C GLY A 180 20.39 25.44 -24.80
N LYS A 181 19.86 26.14 -23.80
CA LYS A 181 19.75 25.65 -22.42
C LYS A 181 18.59 24.66 -22.30
N LEU A 182 18.84 23.57 -21.57
CA LEU A 182 17.85 22.52 -21.30
C LEU A 182 17.13 22.79 -19.98
N SER A 183 15.81 22.89 -20.04
CA SER A 183 14.91 23.03 -18.89
C SER A 183 14.04 21.78 -18.76
N ASP A 184 13.80 21.33 -17.54
CA ASP A 184 12.94 20.18 -17.27
C ASP A 184 11.47 20.55 -17.46
N VAL A 185 10.75 19.82 -18.33
CA VAL A 185 9.34 20.09 -18.62
C VAL A 185 8.47 19.99 -17.35
N LYS A 186 8.87 19.15 -16.37
CA LYS A 186 8.15 19.00 -15.10
C LYS A 186 8.18 20.29 -14.25
N HIS A 187 9.13 21.19 -14.50
CA HIS A 187 9.31 22.43 -13.74
C HIS A 187 8.80 23.68 -14.44
N LEU A 188 8.23 23.57 -15.65
CA LEU A 188 7.64 24.71 -16.38
C LEU A 188 6.40 25.26 -15.68
N GLU A 189 6.13 26.56 -15.86
CA GLU A 189 4.87 27.15 -15.41
C GLU A 189 3.69 26.70 -16.29
N THR A 190 2.45 26.86 -15.81
CA THR A 190 1.24 26.36 -16.49
C THR A 190 1.09 26.93 -17.90
N ASP A 191 1.32 28.23 -18.07
CA ASP A 191 1.23 28.88 -19.38
C ASP A 191 2.30 28.35 -20.36
N GLU A 192 3.50 28.06 -19.86
CA GLU A 192 4.61 27.56 -20.66
C GLU A 192 4.37 26.13 -21.13
N ILE A 193 3.86 25.25 -20.26
CA ILE A 193 3.58 23.85 -20.63
C ILE A 193 2.38 23.74 -21.57
N VAL A 194 1.36 24.60 -21.40
CA VAL A 194 0.21 24.68 -22.32
C VAL A 194 0.67 25.19 -23.69
N ALA A 195 1.50 26.24 -23.73
CA ALA A 195 2.08 26.74 -24.97
C ALA A 195 2.94 25.68 -25.67
N LEU A 196 3.72 24.90 -24.91
CA LEU A 196 4.50 23.78 -25.44
C LEU A 196 3.60 22.71 -26.07
N TYR A 197 2.53 22.29 -25.40
CA TYR A 197 1.60 21.30 -25.91
C TYR A 197 0.84 21.81 -27.14
N ALA A 198 0.40 23.07 -27.13
CA ALA A 198 -0.21 23.73 -28.29
C ALA A 198 0.71 23.70 -29.51
N LYS A 199 1.98 24.05 -29.30
CA LYS A 199 3.02 24.03 -30.34
C LYS A 199 3.26 22.61 -30.88
N LEU A 200 3.22 21.59 -30.02
CA LEU A 200 3.35 20.18 -30.42
C LEU A 200 2.21 19.73 -31.33
N LEU A 201 0.97 20.17 -31.04
CA LEU A 201 -0.21 19.85 -31.83
C LEU A 201 -0.38 20.76 -33.07
N GLY A 202 0.38 21.84 -33.19
CA GLY A 202 0.21 22.84 -34.25
C GLY A 202 -1.07 23.67 -34.12
N VAL A 203 -1.64 23.78 -32.91
CA VAL A 203 -2.86 24.55 -32.62
C VAL A 203 -2.54 25.78 -31.77
N GLN A 204 -3.46 26.75 -31.74
CA GLN A 204 -3.32 27.91 -30.86
C GLN A 204 -3.63 27.53 -29.41
N ALA A 205 -2.84 28.04 -28.45
CA ALA A 205 -2.96 27.68 -27.04
C ALA A 205 -4.33 28.02 -26.42
N ASN A 206 -4.97 29.10 -26.88
CA ASN A 206 -6.32 29.50 -26.45
C ASN A 206 -7.39 28.45 -26.79
N LEU A 207 -7.22 27.67 -27.86
CA LEU A 207 -8.17 26.62 -28.26
C LEU A 207 -8.10 25.39 -27.35
N LEU A 208 -6.99 25.21 -26.62
CA LEU A 208 -6.84 24.12 -25.66
C LEU A 208 -7.50 24.42 -24.32
N VAL A 209 -7.81 25.69 -24.03
CA VAL A 209 -8.36 26.12 -22.73
C VAL A 209 -9.66 25.40 -22.43
N ASP A 210 -10.62 25.45 -23.35
CA ASP A 210 -11.91 24.80 -23.17
C ASP A 210 -11.75 23.27 -23.05
N GLN A 211 -10.82 22.69 -23.80
CA GLN A 211 -10.57 21.25 -23.80
C GLN A 211 -10.03 20.77 -22.46
N TYR A 212 -8.91 21.33 -21.97
CA TYR A 212 -8.36 20.86 -20.70
C TYR A 212 -9.26 21.27 -19.53
N THR A 213 -10.01 22.37 -19.63
CA THR A 213 -10.99 22.76 -18.60
C THR A 213 -12.06 21.68 -18.47
N TYR A 214 -12.67 21.28 -19.58
CA TYR A 214 -13.65 20.19 -19.59
C TYR A 214 -13.08 18.88 -19.05
N GLU A 215 -11.84 18.54 -19.43
CA GLU A 215 -11.22 17.30 -18.95
C GLU A 215 -10.93 17.33 -17.45
N ILE A 216 -10.45 18.46 -16.92
CA ILE A 216 -10.25 18.63 -15.48
C ILE A 216 -11.57 18.54 -14.76
N GLU A 217 -12.63 19.19 -15.27
CA GLU A 217 -13.98 19.07 -14.74
C GLU A 217 -14.46 17.62 -14.71
N MET A 218 -14.23 16.86 -15.79
CA MET A 218 -14.59 15.44 -15.85
C MET A 218 -13.74 14.57 -14.91
N GLN A 219 -12.45 14.87 -14.75
CA GLN A 219 -11.58 14.20 -13.79
C GLN A 219 -12.04 14.46 -12.35
N LEU A 220 -12.35 15.72 -12.02
CA LEU A 220 -12.89 16.12 -10.73
C LEU A 220 -14.27 15.50 -10.50
N LEU A 221 -15.16 15.51 -11.49
CA LEU A 221 -16.47 14.88 -11.41
C LEU A 221 -16.35 13.37 -11.19
N LYS A 222 -15.42 12.70 -11.89
CA LYS A 222 -15.14 11.28 -11.68
C LYS A 222 -14.63 11.02 -10.27
N LYS A 223 -13.77 11.90 -9.75
CA LYS A 223 -13.29 11.84 -8.36
C LYS A 223 -14.44 12.05 -7.36
N ILE A 224 -15.32 13.02 -7.58
CA ILE A 224 -16.50 13.26 -6.75
C ILE A 224 -17.43 12.04 -6.79
N LYS A 225 -17.71 11.46 -7.96
CA LYS A 225 -18.50 10.22 -8.10
C LYS A 225 -17.83 9.03 -7.42
N ALA A 226 -16.50 8.99 -7.41
CA ALA A 226 -15.70 7.99 -6.70
C ALA A 226 -15.62 8.24 -5.19
N GLU A 227 -15.87 9.47 -4.71
CA GLU A 227 -15.85 9.86 -3.30
C GLU A 227 -17.25 9.88 -2.65
N SER A 228 -18.30 10.10 -3.45
CA SER A 228 -19.71 10.16 -3.02
C SER A 228 -20.55 9.22 -3.89
N THR A 229 -21.26 8.26 -3.30
CA THR A 229 -22.16 7.35 -4.03
C THR A 229 -23.62 7.64 -3.72
N GLY A 230 -24.51 7.42 -4.69
CA GLY A 230 -25.96 7.48 -4.49
C GLY A 230 -26.56 8.89 -4.63
N LEU A 231 -25.79 9.85 -5.15
CA LEU A 231 -26.29 11.17 -5.52
C LEU A 231 -26.83 11.17 -6.96
N THR A 232 -27.68 12.15 -7.25
CA THR A 232 -28.17 12.47 -8.60
C THR A 232 -27.10 13.22 -9.41
N ASP A 233 -27.23 13.23 -10.74
CA ASP A 233 -26.28 13.96 -11.59
C ASP A 233 -26.27 15.48 -11.31
N ASP A 234 -27.41 16.06 -10.93
CA ASP A 234 -27.50 17.47 -10.54
C ASP A 234 -26.72 17.76 -9.24
N GLU A 235 -26.82 16.87 -8.26
CA GLU A 235 -26.05 16.98 -7.00
C GLU A 235 -24.55 16.82 -7.23
N TYR A 236 -24.14 15.89 -8.10
CA TYR A 236 -22.72 15.76 -8.48
C TYR A 236 -22.19 17.03 -9.16
N ASN A 237 -22.98 17.63 -10.06
CA ASN A 237 -22.60 18.88 -10.72
C ASN A 237 -22.56 20.06 -9.75
N MET A 238 -23.42 20.08 -8.73
CA MET A 238 -23.37 21.10 -7.67
C MET A 238 -22.10 20.97 -6.83
N MET A 239 -21.72 19.75 -6.44
CA MET A 239 -20.45 19.50 -5.73
C MET A 239 -19.23 19.88 -6.59
N LEU A 240 -19.28 19.61 -7.90
CA LEU A 240 -18.21 20.00 -8.82
C LEU A 240 -18.01 21.51 -8.82
N ARG A 241 -19.10 22.28 -8.89
CA ARG A 241 -19.04 23.75 -8.84
C ARG A 241 -18.47 24.26 -7.52
N ASP A 242 -18.94 23.74 -6.39
CA ASP A 242 -18.43 24.12 -5.06
C ASP A 242 -16.93 23.80 -4.91
N GLN A 243 -16.49 22.66 -5.45
CA GLN A 243 -15.08 22.28 -5.45
C GLN A 243 -14.24 23.20 -6.35
N LEU A 244 -14.75 23.62 -7.51
CA LEU A 244 -14.06 24.56 -8.38
C LEU A 244 -13.98 25.95 -7.75
N ASP A 245 -15.07 26.44 -7.15
CA ASP A 245 -15.14 27.76 -6.52
C ASP A 245 -14.24 27.86 -5.28
N SER A 246 -14.10 26.77 -4.52
CA SER A 246 -13.23 26.71 -3.34
C SER A 246 -11.76 26.43 -3.67
N MET A 247 -11.43 26.04 -4.91
CA MET A 247 -10.07 25.69 -5.31
C MET A 247 -9.23 26.94 -5.54
N SER A 248 -8.07 27.03 -4.87
CA SER A 248 -7.09 28.08 -5.16
C SER A 248 -6.54 27.92 -6.59
N THR A 249 -6.24 29.04 -7.26
CA THR A 249 -5.62 29.06 -8.60
C THR A 249 -4.41 28.12 -8.71
N LYS A 250 -3.51 28.14 -7.71
CA LYS A 250 -2.34 27.25 -7.65
C LYS A 250 -2.68 25.75 -7.72
N ASN A 251 -3.77 25.32 -7.08
CA ASN A 251 -4.17 23.91 -7.09
C ASN A 251 -4.79 23.54 -8.44
N TYR A 252 -5.56 24.44 -9.04
CA TYR A 252 -6.11 24.26 -10.38
C TYR A 252 -4.99 24.18 -11.42
N ASP A 253 -4.03 25.11 -11.36
CA ASP A 253 -2.84 25.15 -12.22
C ASP A 253 -2.02 23.86 -12.13
N ALA A 254 -1.91 23.27 -10.94
CA ALA A 254 -1.25 21.98 -10.76
C ALA A 254 -1.97 20.84 -11.51
N LEU A 255 -3.31 20.82 -11.50
CA LEU A 255 -4.11 19.83 -12.25
C LEU A 255 -3.94 20.01 -13.76
N VAL A 256 -3.99 21.26 -14.25
CA VAL A 256 -3.72 21.58 -15.66
C VAL A 256 -2.34 21.08 -16.06
N LYS A 257 -1.32 21.40 -15.27
CA LYS A 257 0.06 21.02 -15.54
C LYS A 257 0.24 19.50 -15.55
N GLU A 258 -0.36 18.77 -14.63
CA GLU A 258 -0.31 17.30 -14.59
C GLU A 258 -0.99 16.67 -15.82
N ASN A 259 -2.22 17.10 -16.15
CA ASN A 259 -2.95 16.63 -17.34
C ASN A 259 -2.16 16.88 -18.63
N ILE A 260 -1.64 18.09 -18.82
CA ILE A 260 -0.92 18.48 -20.04
C ILE A 260 0.43 17.78 -20.11
N TYR A 261 1.14 17.63 -18.99
CA TYR A 261 2.38 16.87 -18.93
C TYR A 261 2.17 15.40 -19.35
N GLU A 262 1.12 14.75 -18.87
CA GLU A 262 0.77 13.38 -19.25
C GLU A 262 0.42 13.26 -20.74
N LYS A 263 -0.25 14.26 -21.32
CA LYS A 263 -0.54 14.30 -22.75
C LYS A 263 0.70 14.48 -23.61
N ILE A 264 1.58 15.42 -23.26
CA ILE A 264 2.88 15.58 -23.93
C ILE A 264 3.64 14.25 -23.85
N ALA A 265 3.69 13.63 -22.66
CA ALA A 265 4.32 12.33 -22.49
C ALA A 265 3.67 11.25 -23.37
N SER A 266 2.34 11.22 -23.50
CA SER A 266 1.64 10.29 -24.39
C SER A 266 2.01 10.51 -25.86
N THR A 267 1.97 11.75 -26.33
CA THR A 267 2.34 12.07 -27.72
C THR A 267 3.79 11.68 -28.03
N ILE A 268 4.71 11.91 -27.09
CA ILE A 268 6.10 11.48 -27.23
C ILE A 268 6.23 9.96 -27.24
N LYS A 269 5.46 9.24 -26.41
CA LYS A 269 5.44 7.77 -26.43
C LYS A 269 5.01 7.26 -27.80
N ASP A 270 3.96 7.84 -28.38
CA ASP A 270 3.44 7.43 -29.69
C ASP A 270 4.48 7.68 -30.79
N MET A 271 5.12 8.86 -30.80
CA MET A 271 6.19 9.19 -31.75
C MET A 271 7.43 8.30 -31.58
N ALA A 272 7.85 8.07 -30.34
CA ALA A 272 8.96 7.17 -30.04
C ALA A 272 8.62 5.72 -30.42
N MET A 273 7.35 5.30 -30.35
CA MET A 273 6.90 3.98 -30.76
C MET A 273 7.02 3.78 -32.26
N GLU A 274 6.70 4.80 -33.06
CA GLU A 274 6.89 4.78 -34.50
C GLU A 274 8.38 4.70 -34.89
N GLN A 275 9.23 5.52 -34.25
CA GLN A 275 10.66 5.56 -34.52
C GLN A 275 11.37 4.27 -34.07
N LEU A 276 11.21 3.90 -32.80
CA LEU A 276 11.91 2.77 -32.19
C LEU A 276 11.26 1.42 -32.54
N GLY A 277 9.98 1.39 -32.95
CA GLY A 277 9.31 0.16 -33.38
C GLY A 277 9.95 -0.46 -34.63
N THR A 278 10.50 0.38 -35.51
CA THR A 278 11.21 -0.06 -36.72
C THR A 278 12.57 -0.68 -36.38
N GLU A 279 13.28 -0.13 -35.39
CA GLU A 279 14.56 -0.64 -34.89
C GLU A 279 14.38 -1.88 -33.99
N ALA A 280 13.27 -1.92 -33.24
CA ALA A 280 12.86 -3.05 -32.42
C ALA A 280 12.56 -4.32 -33.21
N SER A 281 12.15 -4.16 -34.48
CA SER A 281 11.85 -5.25 -35.41
C SER A 281 13.12 -5.92 -35.99
N GLN A 282 14.31 -5.39 -35.71
CA GLN A 282 15.58 -5.96 -36.15
C GLN A 282 16.07 -7.01 -35.14
N ALA A 283 16.52 -8.17 -35.64
CA ALA A 283 16.75 -9.36 -34.81
C ALA A 283 17.95 -9.27 -33.83
N GLU A 284 18.81 -8.25 -33.94
CA GLU A 284 20.04 -8.10 -33.14
C GLU A 284 19.95 -7.03 -32.04
N THR A 285 18.79 -6.44 -31.81
CA THR A 285 18.64 -5.31 -30.90
C THR A 285 18.70 -5.76 -29.42
N THR A 286 19.69 -5.24 -28.67
CA THR A 286 19.84 -5.52 -27.22
C THR A 286 19.01 -4.55 -26.40
N TYR A 287 18.14 -5.06 -25.53
CA TYR A 287 17.28 -4.28 -24.64
C TYR A 287 17.87 -4.18 -23.21
N PRO A 288 17.57 -3.12 -22.43
CA PRO A 288 16.76 -1.96 -22.78
C PRO A 288 17.46 -1.01 -23.76
N LEU A 289 16.68 -0.45 -24.68
CA LEU A 289 17.10 0.65 -25.54
C LEU A 289 16.93 1.96 -24.77
N ASN A 290 18.02 2.60 -24.39
CA ASN A 290 17.99 3.91 -23.74
C ASN A 290 18.40 4.95 -24.78
N GLU A 291 17.40 5.64 -25.32
CA GLU A 291 17.56 6.55 -26.45
C GLU A 291 17.11 7.95 -26.06
N LYS A 292 17.82 8.95 -26.55
CA LYS A 292 17.33 10.33 -26.50
C LYS A 292 16.54 10.58 -27.77
N VAL A 293 15.22 10.57 -27.65
CA VAL A 293 14.33 10.84 -28.76
C VAL A 293 14.18 12.36 -28.89
N ALA A 294 14.66 12.91 -30.01
CA ALA A 294 14.37 14.27 -30.41
C ALA A 294 12.96 14.29 -31.02
N VAL A 295 12.01 14.86 -30.29
CA VAL A 295 10.61 14.94 -30.68
C VAL A 295 10.42 16.11 -31.64
N THR A 296 11.05 17.24 -31.31
CA THR A 296 11.15 18.43 -32.15
C THR A 296 12.54 19.08 -31.93
N GLU A 297 12.84 20.17 -32.65
CA GLU A 297 14.09 20.93 -32.46
C GLU A 297 14.26 21.47 -31.02
N TYR A 298 13.15 21.64 -30.30
CA TYR A 298 13.11 22.22 -28.96
C TYR A 298 12.69 21.22 -27.88
N LEU A 299 12.21 20.02 -28.19
CA LEU A 299 11.75 19.03 -27.21
C LEU A 299 12.50 17.72 -27.38
N THR A 300 13.19 17.31 -26.32
CA THR A 300 13.94 16.04 -26.29
C THR A 300 13.50 15.23 -25.08
N ALA A 301 13.24 13.94 -25.27
CA ALA A 301 12.89 13.03 -24.19
C ALA A 301 13.94 11.92 -24.05
N SER A 302 14.29 11.60 -22.80
CA SER A 302 15.01 10.37 -22.46
C SER A 302 13.99 9.25 -22.39
N VAL A 303 14.08 8.33 -23.32
CA VAL A 303 13.14 7.24 -23.50
C VAL A 303 13.85 5.92 -23.24
N LYS A 304 13.20 5.07 -22.46
CA LYS A 304 13.61 3.68 -22.24
C LYS A 304 12.60 2.77 -22.90
N ALA A 305 13.00 2.11 -23.97
CA ALA A 305 12.23 1.06 -24.61
C ALA A 305 12.66 -0.31 -24.08
N THR A 306 11.69 -1.08 -23.61
CA THR A 306 11.86 -2.46 -23.13
C THR A 306 10.94 -3.38 -23.90
N LYS A 307 11.33 -4.64 -24.10
CA LYS A 307 10.37 -5.65 -24.58
C LYS A 307 9.21 -5.75 -23.60
N MET A 308 8.00 -5.46 -24.09
CA MET A 308 6.80 -5.40 -23.25
C MET A 308 6.55 -6.74 -22.57
N HIS A 309 6.64 -7.82 -23.35
CA HIS A 309 6.26 -9.17 -22.94
C HIS A 309 7.38 -9.99 -22.30
N ASP A 310 8.58 -9.44 -22.14
CA ASP A 310 9.70 -10.09 -21.43
C ASP A 310 9.58 -9.96 -19.90
N ARG A 311 8.61 -9.18 -19.43
CA ARG A 311 8.32 -9.00 -18.00
C ARG A 311 8.05 -10.34 -17.32
N ARG A 312 8.48 -10.45 -16.06
CA ARG A 312 8.31 -11.64 -15.23
C ARG A 312 7.49 -11.29 -14.00
N TYR A 313 6.33 -11.91 -13.86
CA TYR A 313 5.40 -11.65 -12.77
C TYR A 313 5.47 -12.75 -11.72
N TYR A 314 6.32 -12.56 -10.71
CA TYR A 314 6.57 -13.58 -9.69
C TYR A 314 5.33 -13.96 -8.88
N LEU A 315 4.46 -12.97 -8.58
CA LEU A 315 3.20 -13.18 -7.87
C LEU A 315 1.97 -13.02 -8.79
N GLY A 316 2.19 -13.01 -10.11
CA GLY A 316 1.16 -12.80 -11.13
C GLY A 316 0.76 -11.34 -11.27
N THR A 317 -0.32 -11.11 -12.01
CA THR A 317 -0.88 -9.77 -12.25
C THR A 317 -2.32 -9.64 -11.77
N ASP A 318 -2.80 -8.41 -11.69
CA ASP A 318 -4.19 -8.09 -11.39
C ASP A 318 -5.07 -7.94 -12.66
N SER A 319 -6.32 -7.50 -12.47
CA SER A 319 -7.29 -7.28 -13.55
C SER A 319 -6.95 -6.10 -14.48
N LEU A 320 -5.91 -5.33 -14.18
CA LEU A 320 -5.39 -4.26 -15.05
C LEU A 320 -3.99 -4.61 -15.58
N GLY A 321 -3.50 -5.83 -15.32
CA GLY A 321 -2.17 -6.29 -15.72
C GLY A 321 -1.01 -5.62 -14.98
N ARG A 322 -1.28 -5.02 -13.82
CA ARG A 322 -0.25 -4.48 -12.91
C ARG A 322 0.43 -5.62 -12.17
N ASP A 323 1.72 -5.45 -11.85
CA ASP A 323 2.49 -6.44 -11.10
C ASP A 323 1.98 -6.60 -9.65
N MET A 324 1.55 -7.81 -9.28
CA MET A 324 1.01 -8.08 -7.96
C MET A 324 2.08 -7.96 -6.86
N LEU A 325 3.34 -8.34 -7.15
CA LEU A 325 4.43 -8.24 -6.17
C LEU A 325 4.67 -6.78 -5.77
N SER A 326 4.81 -5.91 -6.77
CA SER A 326 5.00 -4.48 -6.56
C SER A 326 3.81 -3.88 -5.83
N ARG A 327 2.57 -4.19 -6.23
CA ARG A 327 1.38 -3.73 -5.51
C ARG A 327 1.33 -4.17 -4.04
N ILE A 328 1.77 -5.38 -3.72
CA ILE A 328 1.82 -5.87 -2.33
C ILE A 328 2.88 -5.13 -1.50
N ILE A 329 4.06 -4.87 -2.06
CA ILE A 329 5.15 -4.16 -1.36
C ILE A 329 4.76 -2.70 -1.11
N TYR A 330 4.31 -1.99 -2.16
CA TYR A 330 3.85 -0.60 -2.04
C TYR A 330 2.57 -0.50 -1.18
N GLY A 331 1.66 -1.46 -1.31
CA GLY A 331 0.48 -1.53 -0.45
C GLY A 331 0.82 -1.75 1.02
N GLY A 332 1.96 -2.39 1.30
CA GLY A 332 2.53 -2.50 2.64
C GLY A 332 2.90 -1.14 3.24
N GLN A 333 3.37 -0.17 2.46
CA GLN A 333 3.63 1.19 2.96
C GLN A 333 2.37 1.81 3.55
N VAL A 334 1.25 1.69 2.82
CA VAL A 334 -0.03 2.26 3.23
C VAL A 334 -0.59 1.52 4.44
N SER A 335 -0.67 0.18 4.41
CA SER A 335 -1.20 -0.60 5.54
C SER A 335 -0.36 -0.45 6.82
N ILE A 336 0.97 -0.45 6.71
CA ILE A 336 1.86 -0.21 7.86
C ILE A 336 1.67 1.22 8.38
N ALA A 337 1.61 2.23 7.50
CA ALA A 337 1.37 3.61 7.91
C ALA A 337 0.04 3.76 8.66
N ILE A 338 -1.05 3.17 8.17
CA ILE A 338 -2.36 3.13 8.84
C ILE A 338 -2.25 2.56 10.26
N GLY A 339 -1.61 1.40 10.38
CA GLY A 339 -1.41 0.75 11.67
C GLY A 339 -0.63 1.63 12.65
N PHE A 340 0.51 2.17 12.23
CA PHE A 340 1.42 2.94 13.09
C PHE A 340 0.93 4.36 13.40
N ILE A 341 0.50 5.14 12.41
CA ILE A 341 0.04 6.52 12.60
C ILE A 341 -1.28 6.52 13.38
N GLY A 342 -2.20 5.61 13.07
CA GLY A 342 -3.45 5.44 13.81
C GLY A 342 -3.18 5.13 15.27
N THR A 343 -2.27 4.19 15.55
CA THR A 343 -1.86 3.84 16.91
C THR A 343 -1.19 5.01 17.61
N LEU A 344 -0.22 5.68 16.97
CA LEU A 344 0.49 6.80 17.56
C LEU A 344 -0.48 7.92 17.97
N THR A 345 -1.39 8.29 17.08
CA THR A 345 -2.37 9.37 17.35
C THR A 345 -3.35 8.97 18.44
N SER A 346 -3.86 7.72 18.41
CA SER A 346 -4.70 7.14 19.46
C SER A 346 -4.03 7.19 20.83
N VAL A 347 -2.73 6.85 20.87
CA VAL A 347 -1.95 6.82 22.10
C VAL A 347 -1.66 8.22 22.62
N LEU A 348 -1.27 9.16 21.76
CA LEU A 348 -1.01 10.53 22.16
C LEU A 348 -2.24 11.18 22.81
N ILE A 349 -3.39 11.11 22.12
CA ILE A 349 -4.64 11.68 22.62
C ILE A 349 -5.12 10.92 23.86
N GLY A 350 -5.08 9.58 23.81
CA GLY A 350 -5.56 8.72 24.88
C GLY A 350 -4.75 8.88 26.17
N VAL A 351 -3.42 8.94 26.08
CA VAL A 351 -2.55 9.14 27.25
C VAL A 351 -2.78 10.51 27.88
N VAL A 352 -2.91 11.57 27.08
CA VAL A 352 -3.17 12.91 27.61
C VAL A 352 -4.52 12.96 28.33
N LEU A 353 -5.60 12.56 27.66
CA LEU A 353 -6.95 12.64 28.23
C LEU A 353 -7.15 11.66 29.40
N GLY A 354 -6.63 10.44 29.28
CA GLY A 354 -6.71 9.42 30.33
C GLY A 354 -5.95 9.80 31.58
N SER A 355 -4.75 10.39 31.44
CA SER A 355 -3.94 10.83 32.58
C SER A 355 -4.54 12.04 33.29
N LEU A 356 -5.11 12.99 32.54
CA LEU A 356 -5.83 14.12 33.10
C LEU A 356 -7.07 13.64 33.89
N ALA A 357 -7.89 12.77 33.29
CA ALA A 357 -9.05 12.19 33.95
C ALA A 357 -8.67 11.41 35.22
N GLY A 358 -7.68 10.53 35.13
CA GLY A 358 -7.28 9.66 36.24
C GLY A 358 -6.66 10.41 37.42
N TYR A 359 -5.81 11.41 37.14
CA TYR A 359 -5.13 12.17 38.18
C TYR A 359 -6.02 13.22 38.83
N LEU A 360 -6.67 14.08 38.03
CA LEU A 360 -7.47 15.20 38.54
C LEU A 360 -8.77 14.73 39.19
N GLY A 361 -9.39 13.66 38.69
CA GLY A 361 -10.64 13.14 39.23
C GLY A 361 -11.81 14.13 39.11
N GLY A 362 -12.89 13.85 39.85
CA GLY A 362 -14.03 14.76 40.02
C GLY A 362 -14.71 15.14 38.71
N LYS A 363 -14.94 16.44 38.50
CA LYS A 363 -15.67 16.97 37.33
C LYS A 363 -14.95 16.73 35.99
N ILE A 364 -13.62 16.81 35.99
CA ILE A 364 -12.82 16.62 34.76
C ILE A 364 -12.90 15.17 34.32
N ASP A 365 -12.71 14.26 35.26
CA ASP A 365 -12.88 12.83 35.02
C ASP A 365 -14.29 12.51 34.51
N TYR A 366 -15.32 12.98 35.21
CA TYR A 366 -16.71 12.76 34.82
C TYR A 366 -17.00 13.27 33.40
N PHE A 367 -16.52 14.46 33.04
CA PHE A 367 -16.74 15.02 31.69
C PHE A 367 -16.03 14.20 30.61
N ILE A 368 -14.73 13.93 30.77
CA ILE A 368 -13.95 13.16 29.78
C ILE A 368 -14.53 11.76 29.65
N MET A 369 -14.83 11.07 30.76
CA MET A 369 -15.42 9.73 30.71
C MET A 369 -16.83 9.73 30.16
N ARG A 370 -17.64 10.77 30.42
CA ARG A 370 -18.97 10.88 29.80
C ARG A 370 -18.88 10.97 28.28
N VAL A 371 -17.96 11.77 27.74
CA VAL A 371 -17.72 11.83 26.29
C VAL A 371 -17.28 10.46 25.77
N VAL A 372 -16.33 9.82 26.45
CA VAL A 372 -15.83 8.50 26.05
C VAL A 372 -16.96 7.46 26.06
N ASP A 373 -17.75 7.40 27.12
CA ASP A 373 -18.85 6.44 27.29
C ASP A 373 -19.97 6.65 26.24
N ILE A 374 -20.31 7.91 25.92
CA ILE A 374 -21.27 8.22 24.86
C ILE A 374 -20.76 7.71 23.50
N MET A 375 -19.49 7.98 23.17
CA MET A 375 -18.91 7.51 21.91
C MET A 375 -18.83 5.98 21.83
N TYR A 376 -18.57 5.31 22.96
CA TYR A 376 -18.60 3.84 23.04
C TYR A 376 -20.00 3.23 22.91
N GLY A 377 -21.05 4.01 23.15
CA GLY A 377 -22.42 3.57 22.93
C GLY A 377 -22.72 3.31 21.44
N LEU A 378 -21.91 3.87 20.53
CA LEU A 378 -22.04 3.69 19.09
C LEU A 378 -21.03 2.65 18.59
N PRO A 379 -21.39 1.79 17.61
CA PRO A 379 -20.43 0.88 17.00
C PRO A 379 -19.25 1.63 16.40
N TYR A 380 -18.02 1.26 16.77
CA TYR A 380 -16.79 1.91 16.29
C TYR A 380 -16.76 2.02 14.76
N MET A 381 -17.12 0.94 14.07
CA MET A 381 -17.19 0.90 12.61
C MET A 381 -18.20 1.90 12.05
N LEU A 382 -19.36 2.06 12.70
CA LEU A 382 -20.39 2.99 12.26
C LEU A 382 -19.88 4.43 12.31
N LEU A 383 -19.18 4.79 13.39
CA LEU A 383 -18.59 6.13 13.51
C LEU A 383 -17.55 6.40 12.42
N VAL A 384 -16.71 5.41 12.11
CA VAL A 384 -15.70 5.55 11.04
C VAL A 384 -16.38 5.65 9.67
N ILE A 385 -17.41 4.85 9.40
CA ILE A 385 -18.18 4.90 8.15
C ILE A 385 -18.87 6.26 8.00
N ILE A 386 -19.52 6.78 9.05
CA ILE A 386 -20.15 8.11 9.03
C ILE A 386 -19.10 9.19 8.77
N ALA A 387 -17.94 9.10 9.42
CA ALA A 387 -16.84 10.05 9.17
C ALA A 387 -16.37 9.98 7.70
N MET A 388 -16.20 8.79 7.14
CA MET A 388 -15.83 8.62 5.72
C MET A 388 -16.91 9.13 4.77
N ALA A 389 -18.19 8.99 5.13
CA ALA A 389 -19.30 9.51 4.35
C ALA A 389 -19.37 11.05 4.38
N ILE A 390 -19.03 11.67 5.50
CA ILE A 390 -19.04 13.14 5.66
C ILE A 390 -17.81 13.77 5.02
N PHE A 391 -16.61 13.24 5.30
CA PHE A 391 -15.36 13.86 4.87
C PHE A 391 -14.97 13.46 3.44
N GLY A 392 -15.54 12.38 2.91
CA GLY A 392 -15.21 11.85 1.58
C GLY A 392 -14.10 10.79 1.62
N ARG A 393 -14.01 10.00 0.54
CA ARG A 393 -13.13 8.83 0.41
C ARG A 393 -11.70 9.23 0.01
N ASN A 394 -10.93 9.76 0.97
CA ASN A 394 -9.51 10.09 0.80
C ASN A 394 -8.66 9.35 1.84
N ILE A 395 -7.43 8.96 1.49
CA ILE A 395 -6.49 8.34 2.43
C ILE A 395 -6.25 9.19 3.68
N LEU A 396 -6.13 10.52 3.55
CA LEU A 396 -5.97 11.45 4.66
C LEU A 396 -7.22 11.48 5.55
N ASN A 397 -8.42 11.46 4.94
CA ASN A 397 -9.68 11.42 5.66
C ASN A 397 -9.85 10.11 6.41
N LEU A 398 -9.37 8.99 5.83
CA LEU A 398 -9.34 7.70 6.50
C LEU A 398 -8.44 7.74 7.74
N PHE A 399 -7.23 8.30 7.63
CA PHE A 399 -6.36 8.52 8.80
C PHE A 399 -7.05 9.36 9.87
N PHE A 400 -7.70 10.46 9.47
CA PHE A 400 -8.40 11.37 10.37
C PHE A 400 -9.59 10.71 11.07
N ALA A 401 -10.43 10.00 10.32
CA ALA A 401 -11.58 9.26 10.83
C ALA A 401 -11.15 8.20 11.85
N LEU A 402 -10.12 7.43 11.52
CA LEU A 402 -9.55 6.43 12.43
C LEU A 402 -8.95 7.09 13.69
N ALA A 403 -8.23 8.21 13.54
CA ALA A 403 -7.57 8.91 14.66
C ALA A 403 -8.56 9.51 15.67
N ILE A 404 -9.60 10.20 15.20
CA ILE A 404 -10.56 10.92 16.07
C ILE A 404 -11.33 9.97 16.98
N ILE A 405 -11.57 8.74 16.56
CA ILE A 405 -12.43 7.81 17.31
C ILE A 405 -11.57 6.80 18.09
N SER A 406 -10.33 6.55 17.68
CA SER A 406 -9.56 5.44 18.22
C SER A 406 -8.94 5.66 19.61
N TRP A 407 -8.85 6.89 20.11
CA TRP A 407 -8.23 7.22 21.40
C TRP A 407 -9.05 6.80 22.63
N LEU A 408 -10.33 6.48 22.43
CA LEU A 408 -11.29 6.17 23.49
C LEU A 408 -10.82 5.01 24.39
N THR A 409 -10.34 3.91 23.79
CA THR A 409 -9.85 2.74 24.53
C THR A 409 -8.62 3.06 25.36
N ILE A 410 -7.66 3.76 24.77
CA ILE A 410 -6.39 4.09 25.44
C ILE A 410 -6.65 5.07 26.59
N SER A 411 -7.53 6.05 26.41
CA SER A 411 -7.91 6.98 27.48
C SER A 411 -8.48 6.27 28.70
N ARG A 412 -9.43 5.35 28.50
CA ARG A 412 -10.04 4.59 29.61
C ARG A 412 -9.02 3.70 30.32
N MET A 413 -8.16 3.03 29.56
CA MET A 413 -7.10 2.17 30.12
C MET A 413 -6.08 2.99 30.92
N VAL A 414 -5.55 4.07 30.33
CA VAL A 414 -4.54 4.93 30.98
C VAL A 414 -5.14 5.57 32.23
N ARG A 415 -6.40 6.03 32.17
CA ARG A 415 -7.11 6.53 33.35
C ARG A 415 -7.07 5.53 34.50
N GLY A 416 -7.41 4.26 34.24
CA GLY A 416 -7.39 3.21 35.26
C GLY A 416 -6.00 3.02 35.88
N GLN A 417 -4.95 3.02 35.06
CA GLN A 417 -3.57 2.92 35.54
C GLN A 417 -3.16 4.13 36.38
N ILE A 418 -3.48 5.33 35.92
CA ILE A 418 -3.15 6.57 36.61
C ILE A 418 -3.91 6.68 37.94
N MET A 419 -5.17 6.22 37.99
CA MET A 419 -5.93 6.12 39.24
C MET A 419 -5.30 5.16 40.25
N SER A 420 -4.73 4.05 39.79
CA SER A 420 -4.01 3.11 40.66
C SER A 420 -2.69 3.69 41.17
N LEU A 421 -1.97 4.43 40.31
CA LEU A 421 -0.65 4.98 40.65
C LEU A 421 -0.72 6.27 41.48
N LYS A 422 -1.77 7.08 41.37
CA LYS A 422 -1.79 8.44 41.94
C LYS A 422 -1.69 8.51 43.47
N ASN A 423 -1.99 7.40 44.16
CA ASN A 423 -1.92 7.28 45.62
C ASN A 423 -0.69 6.49 46.09
N GLN A 424 0.30 6.23 45.21
CA GLN A 424 1.54 5.58 45.62
C GLN A 424 2.50 6.55 46.31
N GLU A 425 3.34 6.02 47.21
CA GLU A 425 4.28 6.79 48.05
C GLU A 425 5.17 7.76 47.25
N PHE A 426 5.63 7.36 46.05
CA PHE A 426 6.46 8.22 45.22
C PHE A 426 5.72 9.48 44.70
N VAL A 427 4.40 9.41 44.56
CA VAL A 427 3.55 10.54 44.14
C VAL A 427 3.29 11.47 45.32
N GLU A 428 3.04 10.90 46.50
CA GLU A 428 2.89 11.67 47.73
C GLU A 428 4.18 12.40 48.10
N ALA A 429 5.33 11.75 47.94
CA ALA A 429 6.65 12.38 48.10
C ALA A 429 6.85 13.53 47.10
N ALA A 430 6.55 13.31 45.81
CA ALA A 430 6.65 14.36 44.80
C ALA A 430 5.74 15.56 45.09
N ARG A 431 4.52 15.31 45.61
CA ARG A 431 3.58 16.36 46.01
C ARG A 431 4.08 17.13 47.23
N SER A 432 4.59 16.42 48.24
CA SER A 432 5.19 17.03 49.44
C SER A 432 6.42 17.89 49.13
N MET A 433 7.15 17.55 48.06
CA MET A 433 8.25 18.35 47.51
C MET A 433 7.81 19.54 46.63
N GLY A 434 6.49 19.79 46.49
CA GLY A 434 5.96 20.92 45.72
C GLY A 434 5.98 20.72 44.19
N ALA A 435 6.01 19.48 43.70
CA ALA A 435 5.92 19.24 42.26
C ALA A 435 4.57 19.69 41.68
N SER A 436 4.59 20.42 40.56
CA SER A 436 3.37 20.85 39.87
C SER A 436 2.62 19.66 39.26
N THR A 437 1.29 19.79 39.09
CA THR A 437 0.45 18.74 38.51
C THR A 437 0.93 18.21 37.15
N PRO A 438 1.30 19.05 36.15
CA PRO A 438 1.84 18.54 34.90
C PRO A 438 3.16 17.78 35.08
N ARG A 439 4.01 18.21 36.01
CA ARG A 439 5.25 17.51 36.34
C ARG A 439 4.94 16.14 36.96
N ILE A 440 3.98 16.05 37.89
CA ILE A 440 3.57 14.76 38.48
C ILE A 440 3.05 13.81 37.39
N ILE A 441 2.17 14.29 36.52
CA ILE A 441 1.58 13.47 35.44
C ILE A 441 2.66 12.98 34.46
N PHE A 442 3.37 13.89 33.81
CA PHE A 442 4.23 13.52 32.68
C PHE A 442 5.63 13.03 33.09
N LYS A 443 6.10 13.36 34.30
CA LYS A 443 7.43 12.92 34.78
C LYS A 443 7.36 11.71 35.71
N HIS A 444 6.22 11.46 36.35
CA HIS A 444 6.09 10.36 37.32
C HIS A 444 5.00 9.36 36.91
N LEU A 445 3.77 9.77 36.65
CA LEU A 445 2.67 8.81 36.44
C LEU A 445 2.68 8.14 35.05
N VAL A 446 2.80 8.94 33.98
CA VAL A 446 2.85 8.42 32.60
C VAL A 446 4.06 7.51 32.39
N PRO A 447 5.30 7.89 32.82
CA PRO A 447 6.46 7.00 32.71
C PRO A 447 6.27 5.66 33.43
N ASN A 448 5.62 5.66 34.60
CA ASN A 448 5.31 4.43 35.34
C ASN A 448 4.15 3.61 34.72
N SER A 449 3.40 4.20 33.78
CA SER A 449 2.35 3.52 33.01
C SER A 449 2.81 3.06 31.62
N LEU A 450 4.07 3.35 31.23
CA LEU A 450 4.58 3.07 29.88
C LEU A 450 4.49 1.60 29.50
N SER A 451 4.71 0.68 30.44
CA SER A 451 4.55 -0.76 30.23
C SER A 451 3.19 -1.09 29.65
N VAL A 452 2.11 -0.60 30.27
CA VAL A 452 0.74 -0.88 29.84
C VAL A 452 0.44 -0.14 28.53
N ILE A 453 0.90 1.10 28.39
CA ILE A 453 0.73 1.89 27.16
C ILE A 453 1.37 1.15 25.97
N ILE A 454 2.62 0.69 26.08
CA ILE A 454 3.35 -0.01 25.01
C ILE A 454 2.63 -1.29 24.59
N VAL A 455 2.17 -2.09 25.55
CA VAL A 455 1.44 -3.34 25.28
C VAL A 455 0.17 -3.08 24.49
N PHE A 456 -0.69 -2.18 24.99
CA PHE A 456 -1.93 -1.85 24.31
C PHE A 456 -1.67 -1.21 22.94
N SER A 457 -0.68 -0.32 22.82
CA SER A 457 -0.31 0.31 21.55
C SER A 457 0.01 -0.74 20.49
N THR A 458 0.82 -1.74 20.84
CA THR A 458 1.24 -2.79 19.90
C THR A 458 0.05 -3.60 19.38
N LEU A 459 -0.92 -3.91 20.25
CA LEU A 459 -2.15 -4.63 19.87
C LEU A 459 -3.13 -3.77 19.05
N ARG A 460 -2.98 -2.44 19.03
CA ARG A 460 -3.82 -1.56 18.20
C ARG A 460 -3.42 -1.60 16.73
N ILE A 461 -2.13 -1.77 16.42
CA ILE A 461 -1.63 -1.77 15.04
C ILE A 461 -2.38 -2.79 14.17
N PRO A 462 -2.51 -4.09 14.55
CA PRO A 462 -3.33 -5.05 13.81
C PRO A 462 -4.80 -4.66 13.69
N SER A 463 -5.37 -4.10 14.75
CA SER A 463 -6.78 -3.68 14.78
C SER A 463 -7.06 -2.59 13.74
N PHE A 464 -6.17 -1.61 13.59
CA PHE A 464 -6.32 -0.55 12.58
C PHE A 464 -6.24 -1.08 11.16
N ILE A 465 -5.28 -1.97 10.91
CA ILE A 465 -5.13 -2.60 9.59
C ILE A 465 -6.39 -3.41 9.25
N MET A 466 -6.92 -4.19 10.20
CA MET A 466 -8.17 -4.95 9.98
C MET A 466 -9.38 -4.04 9.75
N THR A 467 -9.50 -2.92 10.48
CA THR A 467 -10.56 -1.94 10.26
C THR A 467 -10.46 -1.32 8.86
N GLU A 468 -9.26 -0.93 8.42
CA GLU A 468 -9.07 -0.41 7.07
C GLU A 468 -9.38 -1.47 6.01
N SER A 469 -8.91 -2.70 6.16
CA SER A 469 -9.24 -3.79 5.23
C SER A 469 -10.74 -4.01 5.10
N PHE A 470 -11.48 -3.92 6.21
CA PHE A 470 -12.94 -4.00 6.18
C PHE A 470 -13.58 -2.80 5.45
N LEU A 471 -13.09 -1.58 5.65
CA LEU A 471 -13.58 -0.39 4.94
C LEU A 471 -13.26 -0.47 3.44
N SER A 472 -12.06 -0.92 3.08
CA SER A 472 -11.64 -1.16 1.70
C SER A 472 -12.52 -2.22 1.02
N PHE A 473 -12.87 -3.29 1.74
CA PHE A 473 -13.83 -4.29 1.25
C PHE A 473 -15.23 -3.68 0.99
N LEU A 474 -15.67 -2.72 1.82
CA LEU A 474 -16.92 -1.98 1.61
C LEU A 474 -16.81 -0.86 0.56
N GLY A 475 -15.65 -0.67 -0.08
CA GLY A 475 -15.43 0.41 -1.07
C GLY A 475 -15.28 1.81 -0.46
N LEU A 476 -15.08 1.89 0.87
CA LEU A 476 -14.87 3.13 1.63
C LEU A 476 -13.40 3.33 2.05
N GLY A 477 -12.51 2.41 1.68
CA GLY A 477 -11.10 2.46 2.06
C GLY A 477 -10.19 3.08 1.00
N VAL A 478 -8.97 2.57 0.89
CA VAL A 478 -7.94 3.11 -0.01
C VAL A 478 -8.33 2.89 -1.47
N GLN A 479 -8.26 3.96 -2.27
CA GLN A 479 -8.62 3.94 -3.70
C GLN A 479 -7.39 3.99 -4.61
N ALA A 480 -7.57 3.51 -5.84
CA ALA A 480 -6.59 3.64 -6.90
C ALA A 480 -6.21 5.12 -7.15
N PRO A 481 -4.94 5.43 -7.48
CA PRO A 481 -3.86 4.51 -7.85
C PRO A 481 -3.19 3.80 -6.66
N TYR A 482 -3.42 4.26 -5.43
CA TYR A 482 -2.86 3.63 -4.23
C TYR A 482 -3.44 2.24 -3.99
N ALA A 483 -2.66 1.40 -3.31
CA ALA A 483 -3.09 0.10 -2.83
C ALA A 483 -2.84 0.02 -1.32
N SER A 484 -3.64 -0.79 -0.64
CA SER A 484 -3.35 -1.31 0.69
C SER A 484 -3.49 -2.84 0.63
N TRP A 485 -2.97 -3.58 1.61
CA TRP A 485 -3.25 -5.02 1.65
C TRP A 485 -4.76 -5.31 1.72
N GLY A 486 -5.50 -4.45 2.43
CA GLY A 486 -6.95 -4.50 2.51
C GLY A 486 -7.65 -4.31 1.17
N SER A 487 -7.25 -3.29 0.39
CA SER A 487 -7.83 -3.03 -0.93
C SER A 487 -7.50 -4.14 -1.92
N LEU A 488 -6.26 -4.67 -1.90
CA LEU A 488 -5.84 -5.79 -2.75
C LEU A 488 -6.64 -7.06 -2.46
N VAL A 489 -6.89 -7.36 -1.18
CA VAL A 489 -7.76 -8.48 -0.78
C VAL A 489 -9.18 -8.24 -1.27
N GLY A 490 -9.74 -7.05 -1.04
CA GLY A 490 -11.10 -6.68 -1.46
C GLY A 490 -11.33 -6.79 -2.96
N GLU A 491 -10.43 -6.22 -3.78
CA GLU A 491 -10.46 -6.28 -5.25
C GLU A 491 -10.42 -7.71 -5.80
N SER A 492 -9.85 -8.64 -5.05
CA SER A 492 -9.59 -10.01 -5.50
C SER A 492 -10.72 -10.99 -5.19
N VAL A 493 -11.69 -10.62 -4.34
CA VAL A 493 -12.80 -11.49 -3.96
C VAL A 493 -13.66 -11.88 -5.16
N GLY A 494 -13.98 -10.91 -6.04
CA GLY A 494 -14.84 -11.15 -7.21
C GLY A 494 -14.25 -12.13 -8.23
N GLY A 495 -12.92 -12.31 -8.24
CA GLY A 495 -12.20 -13.17 -9.17
C GLY A 495 -11.55 -14.40 -8.53
N MET A 496 -11.82 -14.70 -7.26
CA MET A 496 -11.02 -15.68 -6.49
C MET A 496 -11.08 -17.12 -7.03
N THR A 497 -12.13 -17.48 -7.76
CA THR A 497 -12.30 -18.82 -8.35
C THR A 497 -11.45 -19.00 -9.60
N LEU A 498 -11.31 -17.96 -10.43
CA LEU A 498 -10.50 -17.97 -11.65
C LEU A 498 -9.06 -17.51 -11.40
N TYR A 499 -8.83 -16.59 -10.46
CA TYR A 499 -7.53 -15.96 -10.25
C TYR A 499 -7.15 -16.00 -8.76
N PRO A 500 -7.01 -17.20 -8.16
CA PRO A 500 -6.85 -17.34 -6.72
C PRO A 500 -5.59 -16.67 -6.16
N TRP A 501 -4.52 -16.55 -6.95
CA TRP A 501 -3.28 -15.90 -6.55
C TRP A 501 -3.48 -14.42 -6.19
N ARG A 502 -4.41 -13.74 -6.87
CA ARG A 502 -4.72 -12.31 -6.62
C ARG A 502 -5.19 -12.10 -5.18
N LEU A 503 -5.94 -13.05 -4.63
CA LEU A 503 -6.41 -13.01 -3.25
C LEU A 503 -5.37 -13.57 -2.28
N PHE A 504 -4.79 -14.72 -2.61
CA PHE A 504 -3.97 -15.52 -1.70
C PHE A 504 -2.69 -14.80 -1.27
N PHE A 505 -1.96 -14.18 -2.21
CA PHE A 505 -0.70 -13.51 -1.90
C PHE A 505 -0.87 -12.29 -0.98
N PRO A 506 -1.72 -11.28 -1.28
CA PRO A 506 -1.91 -10.16 -0.36
C PRO A 506 -2.53 -10.59 0.97
N ALA A 507 -3.43 -11.58 0.98
CA ALA A 507 -4.00 -12.12 2.22
C ALA A 507 -2.93 -12.73 3.12
N ILE A 508 -2.04 -13.57 2.60
CA ILE A 508 -0.94 -14.16 3.39
C ILE A 508 -0.01 -13.08 3.92
N VAL A 509 0.38 -12.12 3.08
CA VAL A 509 1.29 -11.05 3.48
C VAL A 509 0.68 -10.25 4.63
N MET A 510 -0.61 -9.90 4.53
CA MET A 510 -1.35 -9.26 5.60
C MET A 510 -1.41 -10.13 6.86
N THR A 511 -1.84 -11.38 6.73
CA THR A 511 -2.00 -12.31 7.86
C THR A 511 -0.68 -12.50 8.62
N VAL A 512 0.42 -12.76 7.93
CA VAL A 512 1.75 -12.92 8.55
C VAL A 512 2.15 -11.66 9.31
N PHE A 513 1.92 -10.47 8.74
CA PHE A 513 2.21 -9.22 9.43
C PHE A 513 1.36 -9.03 10.68
N LEU A 514 0.06 -9.29 10.61
CA LEU A 514 -0.87 -9.16 11.74
C LEU A 514 -0.50 -10.12 12.88
N PHE A 515 -0.19 -11.38 12.56
CA PHE A 515 0.29 -12.35 13.55
C PHE A 515 1.64 -11.93 14.16
N ALA A 516 2.58 -11.46 13.34
CA ALA A 516 3.86 -10.96 13.84
C ALA A 516 3.65 -9.81 14.84
N MET A 517 2.80 -8.85 14.52
CA MET A 517 2.47 -7.73 15.41
C MET A 517 1.73 -8.17 16.69
N ASN A 518 0.83 -9.14 16.63
CA ASN A 518 0.17 -9.69 17.81
C ASN A 518 1.16 -10.37 18.75
N PHE A 519 2.00 -11.28 18.24
CA PHE A 519 3.03 -11.95 19.03
C PHE A 519 4.10 -10.98 19.56
N LEU A 520 4.39 -9.90 18.84
CA LEU A 520 5.23 -8.83 19.35
C LEU A 520 4.57 -8.15 20.57
N GLY A 521 3.27 -7.87 20.50
CA GLY A 521 2.50 -7.30 21.61
C GLY A 521 2.49 -8.19 22.85
N ASP A 522 2.26 -9.49 22.66
CA ASP A 522 2.30 -10.47 23.76
C ASP A 522 3.72 -10.59 24.35
N GLY A 523 4.75 -10.63 23.50
CA GLY A 523 6.14 -10.65 23.95
C GLY A 523 6.53 -9.41 24.75
N LEU A 524 6.06 -8.23 24.33
CA LEU A 524 6.25 -6.99 25.09
C LEU A 524 5.49 -7.04 26.42
N ARG A 525 4.28 -7.59 26.43
CA ARG A 525 3.49 -7.78 27.66
C ARG A 525 4.24 -8.63 28.68
N ASP A 526 4.73 -9.80 28.26
CA ASP A 526 5.48 -10.70 29.13
C ASP A 526 6.77 -10.05 29.64
N ALA A 527 7.45 -9.28 28.77
CA ALA A 527 8.68 -8.58 29.12
C ALA A 527 8.46 -7.47 30.16
N PHE A 528 7.32 -6.81 30.12
CA PHE A 528 6.97 -5.71 31.01
C PHE A 528 6.14 -6.13 32.24
N ASP A 529 5.70 -7.39 32.33
CA ASP A 529 4.99 -7.93 33.49
C ASP A 529 5.90 -8.01 34.74
N PRO A 530 5.60 -7.29 35.84
CA PRO A 530 6.38 -7.33 37.08
C PRO A 530 6.37 -8.69 37.79
N GLN A 531 5.32 -9.51 37.63
CA GLN A 531 5.16 -10.79 38.36
C GLN A 531 6.04 -11.91 37.79
N SER A 532 6.52 -11.78 36.55
CA SER A 532 7.51 -12.70 35.97
C SER A 532 8.88 -12.65 36.66
N LYS A 533 9.10 -11.70 37.60
CA LYS A 533 10.31 -11.61 38.44
C LYS A 533 10.57 -12.86 39.29
N ASN A 534 9.55 -13.67 39.59
CA ASN A 534 9.65 -14.79 40.53
C ASN A 534 9.75 -16.19 39.88
N GLN A 535 9.97 -16.29 38.56
CA GLN A 535 10.05 -17.57 37.85
C GLN A 535 11.41 -17.85 37.17
N LEU A 536 12.51 -17.33 37.71
CA LEU A 536 13.87 -17.68 37.27
C LEU A 536 14.67 -18.33 38.39
#